data_AF-A0A520K718-F1
#
_entry.id   AF-A0A520K718-F1
#
_cell.length_a   1.000
_cell.length_b   1.000
_cell.length_c   1.000
_cell.angle_alpha   90.00
_cell.angle_beta   90.00
_cell.angle_gamma   90.00
#
_symmetry.space_group_name_H-M   'P 1'
#
loop_
_entity.id
_entity.type
_entity.pdbx_description
1 polymer ?
#
loop_
_entity_poly.entity_id
_entity_poly.type
_entity_poly.pdbx_seq_one_letter_code
_entity_poly.pdbx_strand_id
1 'polypeptide(L)'
;MNTAKYQSVPTMLAIGSVELPNRIVFPAWQVNYANTDGTVSDKLTDFYTAIADGGGTGVPDHTQNHAGRAAVRTAEDWIQY
;
A
#
# COMPACT_ATOMS: atom_id res chain seq x y z
N MET A 1 18.80 14.71 -15.00
CA MET A 1 17.96 13.51 -15.12
C MET A 1 17.42 13.45 -16.54
N ASN A 2 17.62 12.37 -17.30
CA ASN A 2 17.05 12.26 -18.65
C ASN A 2 15.56 11.91 -18.54
N THR A 3 14.71 12.92 -18.55
CA THR A 3 13.25 12.80 -18.37
C THR A 3 12.55 12.05 -19.50
N ALA A 4 13.19 11.90 -20.67
CA ALA A 4 12.63 11.16 -21.80
C ALA A 4 12.49 9.65 -21.53
N LYS A 5 13.30 9.09 -20.62
CA LYS A 5 13.34 7.64 -20.37
C LYS A 5 12.16 7.12 -19.52
N TYR A 6 11.49 8.00 -18.77
CA TYR A 6 10.46 7.62 -17.78
C TYR A 6 9.16 8.41 -17.94
N GLN A 7 8.86 8.84 -19.18
CA GLN A 7 7.68 9.64 -19.48
C GLN A 7 6.37 8.99 -19.04
N SER A 8 6.31 7.66 -18.96
CA SER A 8 5.12 6.92 -18.51
C SER A 8 4.97 6.87 -16.99
N VAL A 9 6.04 7.04 -16.21
CA VAL A 9 5.98 6.87 -14.75
C VAL A 9 5.00 7.84 -14.07
N PRO A 10 4.97 9.15 -14.40
CA PRO A 10 4.02 10.07 -13.79
C PRO A 10 2.63 10.05 -14.45
N THR A 11 2.36 9.15 -15.41
CA THR A 11 1.03 9.09 -16.05
C THR A 11 0.08 8.22 -15.26
N MET A 12 -1.21 8.54 -15.36
CA MET A 12 -2.28 7.82 -14.70
C MET A 12 -2.30 6.32 -15.07
N LEU A 13 -2.70 5.50 -14.11
CA LEU A 13 -2.89 4.06 -14.26
C LEU A 13 -4.23 3.65 -13.64
N ALA A 14 -5.11 3.08 -14.46
CA ALA A 14 -6.35 2.48 -13.97
C ALA A 14 -6.12 0.99 -13.65
N ILE A 15 -6.53 0.56 -12.46
CA ILE A 15 -6.52 -0.84 -12.01
C ILE A 15 -7.91 -1.17 -11.47
N GLY A 16 -8.71 -1.89 -12.24
CA GLY A 16 -10.11 -2.17 -11.86
C GLY A 16 -10.91 -0.87 -11.74
N SER A 17 -11.50 -0.63 -10.56
CA SER A 17 -12.24 0.59 -10.21
C SER A 17 -11.37 1.71 -9.64
N VAL A 18 -10.06 1.49 -9.46
CA VAL A 18 -9.14 2.45 -8.83
C VAL A 18 -8.28 3.15 -9.89
N GLU A 19 -8.20 4.48 -9.80
CA GLU A 19 -7.31 5.30 -10.62
C GLU A 19 -6.12 5.78 -9.78
N LEU A 20 -4.90 5.46 -10.22
CA LEU A 20 -3.66 5.90 -9.60
C LEU A 20 -3.08 7.09 -10.36
N PRO A 21 -2.63 8.15 -9.67
CA PRO A 21 -2.12 9.36 -10.32
C PRO A 21 -0.77 9.15 -11.01
N ASN A 22 -0.08 8.05 -10.72
CA ASN A 22 1.18 7.65 -11.34
C ASN A 22 1.32 6.12 -11.33
N ARG A 23 2.41 5.62 -11.91
CA ARG A 23 2.71 4.18 -12.05
C ARG A 23 3.68 3.64 -10.99
N ILE A 24 3.83 4.33 -9.86
CA ILE A 24 4.71 3.92 -8.76
C ILE A 24 3.89 3.10 -7.76
N VAL A 25 4.14 1.80 -7.73
CA VAL A 25 3.48 0.84 -6.83
C VAL A 25 4.54 0.15 -6.00
N PHE A 26 4.33 0.11 -4.69
CA PHE A 26 5.17 -0.63 -3.76
C PHE A 26 4.63 -2.07 -3.61
N PRO A 27 5.50 -3.10 -3.69
CA PRO A 27 5.09 -4.47 -3.42
C PRO A 27 4.69 -4.64 -1.94
N ALA A 28 4.02 -5.74 -1.63
CA ALA A 28 3.80 -6.13 -0.24
C ALA A 28 5.16 -6.30 0.47
N TRP A 29 5.27 -5.75 1.68
CA TRP A 29 6.52 -5.73 2.43
C TRP A 29 6.30 -6.08 3.90
N GLN A 30 6.94 -7.17 4.33
CA GLN A 30 7.05 -7.56 5.73
C GLN A 30 8.01 -6.63 6.47
N VAL A 31 7.46 -5.64 7.18
CA VAL A 31 8.24 -4.64 7.94
C VAL A 31 8.35 -4.96 9.43
N ASN A 32 7.67 -6.01 9.91
CA ASN A 32 7.67 -6.44 11.31
C ASN A 32 7.27 -5.33 12.29
N TYR A 33 6.33 -4.47 11.91
CA TYR A 33 5.81 -3.40 12.77
C TYR A 33 4.48 -3.74 13.43
N ALA A 34 3.94 -4.95 13.27
CA ALA A 34 2.73 -5.35 14.00
C ALA A 34 2.94 -5.33 15.52
N ASN A 35 1.85 -5.17 16.27
CA ASN A 35 1.85 -5.40 17.71
C ASN A 35 2.18 -6.87 18.02
N THR A 36 2.52 -7.18 19.27
CA THR A 36 2.87 -8.55 19.69
C THR A 36 1.75 -9.57 19.50
N ASP A 37 0.50 -9.12 19.43
CA ASP A 37 -0.69 -9.93 19.14
C ASP A 37 -1.00 -10.03 17.63
N GLY A 38 -0.15 -9.46 16.77
CA GLY A 38 -0.32 -9.47 15.32
C GLY A 38 -1.29 -8.40 14.78
N THR A 39 -1.82 -7.53 15.64
CA THR A 39 -2.68 -6.42 15.20
C THR A 39 -1.87 -5.26 14.59
N VAL A 40 -2.57 -4.37 13.87
CA VAL A 40 -1.98 -3.15 13.30
C VAL A 40 -1.49 -2.25 14.43
N SER A 41 -0.23 -1.82 14.36
CA SER A 41 0.32 -0.81 15.27
C SER A 41 0.29 0.58 14.66
N ASP A 42 0.39 1.61 15.50
CA ASP A 42 0.53 3.00 15.04
C ASP A 42 1.75 3.17 14.13
N LYS A 43 2.86 2.48 14.43
CA LYS A 43 4.07 2.52 13.60
C LYS A 43 3.84 1.94 12.20
N LEU A 44 3.01 0.89 12.09
CA LEU A 44 2.63 0.32 10.80
C LEU A 44 1.73 1.31 10.03
N THR A 45 0.80 1.97 10.71
CA THR A 45 -0.04 3.02 10.14
C THR A 45 0.80 4.18 9.62
N ASP A 46 1.68 4.75 10.45
CA ASP A 46 2.57 5.86 10.08
C ASP A 46 3.44 5.53 8.86
N PHE A 47 3.95 4.30 8.80
CA PHE A 47 4.75 3.83 7.66
C PHE A 47 3.96 3.86 6.35
N TYR A 48 2.73 3.34 6.34
CA TYR A 48 1.91 3.33 5.13
C TYR A 48 1.33 4.71 4.78
N THR A 49 1.04 5.56 5.77
CA THR A 49 0.68 6.97 5.56
C THR A 49 1.80 7.72 4.86
N ALA A 50 3.05 7.58 5.32
CA ALA A 50 4.19 8.25 4.70
C ALA A 50 4.43 7.79 3.25
N ILE A 51 4.15 6.52 2.93
CA ILE A 51 4.22 6.00 1.56
C ILE A 51 3.13 6.63 0.68
N ALA A 52 1.90 6.70 1.19
CA ALA A 52 0.77 7.30 0.48
C ALA A 52 1.00 8.79 0.21
N ASP A 53 1.50 9.54 1.19
CA ASP A 53 1.83 10.97 1.06
C ASP A 53 2.93 11.23 0.03
N GLY A 54 3.88 10.30 -0.13
CA GLY A 54 4.91 10.34 -1.17
C GLY A 54 4.39 10.11 -2.59
N GLY A 55 3.08 9.86 -2.75
CA GLY A 55 2.42 9.60 -4.02
C GLY A 55 2.55 8.16 -4.53
N GLY A 56 3.03 7.23 -3.70
CA GLY A 56 3.13 5.82 -4.08
C GLY A 56 1.98 4.99 -3.52
N THR A 57 1.51 4.01 -4.30
CA THR A 57 0.47 3.09 -3.83
C THR A 57 1.10 1.93 -3.07
N GLY A 58 0.80 1.80 -1.78
CA GLY A 58 1.23 0.68 -0.94
C GLY A 58 0.31 -0.52 -1.05
N VAL A 59 0.87 -1.72 -1.13
CA VAL A 59 0.12 -2.98 -0.91
C VAL A 59 0.31 -3.37 0.56
N PRO A 60 -0.77 -3.66 1.31
CA PRO A 60 -0.68 -4.03 2.71
C PRO A 60 0.11 -5.33 2.90
N ASP A 61 0.81 -5.40 4.02
CA ASP A 61 1.56 -6.57 4.44
C ASP A 61 0.65 -7.76 4.80
N HIS A 62 1.18 -8.98 4.79
CA HIS A 62 0.41 -10.20 5.10
C HIS A 62 -0.05 -10.21 6.56
N THR A 63 -1.31 -9.86 6.79
CA THR A 63 -1.98 -9.95 8.09
C THR A 63 -2.67 -11.32 8.22
N GLN A 64 -2.21 -12.14 9.17
CA GLN A 64 -2.89 -13.38 9.56
C GLN A 64 -3.93 -13.06 10.63
N ASN A 65 -5.17 -13.52 10.50
CA ASN A 65 -6.10 -13.50 11.63
C ASN A 65 -5.79 -14.64 12.63
N HIS A 66 -6.33 -14.59 13.85
CA HIS A 66 -6.13 -15.60 14.90
C HIS A 66 -6.48 -17.06 14.49
N ALA A 67 -7.12 -17.27 13.34
CA ALA A 67 -7.44 -18.58 12.78
C ALA A 67 -6.45 -19.03 11.68
N GLY A 68 -5.32 -18.35 11.51
CA GLY A 68 -4.29 -18.70 10.51
C GLY A 68 -4.75 -18.52 9.06
N ARG A 69 -5.80 -17.73 8.80
CA ARG A 69 -6.25 -17.39 7.45
C ARG A 69 -5.77 -15.99 7.08
N ALA A 70 -5.26 -15.84 5.86
CA ALA A 70 -4.93 -14.53 5.30
C ALA A 70 -6.19 -13.65 5.34
N ALA A 71 -6.12 -12.52 6.04
CA ALA A 71 -7.20 -11.54 6.02
C ALA A 71 -7.15 -10.80 4.68
N VAL A 72 -7.81 -11.35 3.67
CA VAL A 72 -8.07 -10.63 2.42
C VAL A 72 -9.11 -9.55 2.74
N ARG A 73 -8.65 -8.35 3.06
CA ARG A 73 -9.46 -7.13 2.94
C ARG A 73 -9.02 -6.40 1.69
N THR A 74 -9.99 -6.12 0.83
CA THR A 74 -9.78 -5.48 -0.47
C THR A 74 -9.45 -4.00 -0.28
N ALA A 75 -8.73 -3.43 -1.24
CA ALA A 75 -8.27 -2.03 -1.23
C ALA A 75 -9.42 -1.00 -1.11
N GLU A 76 -10.67 -1.40 -1.37
CA GLU A 76 -11.88 -0.58 -1.27
C GLU A 76 -12.20 -0.13 0.17
N ASP A 77 -11.78 -0.89 1.20
CA ASP A 77 -12.06 -0.57 2.62
C ASP A 77 -11.21 0.59 3.16
N TRP A 78 -10.14 0.99 2.45
CA TRP A 78 -9.17 1.99 2.93
C TRP A 78 -9.41 3.40 2.39
N ILE A 79 -10.41 3.60 1.52
CA ILE A 79 -10.71 4.90 0.88
C ILE A 79 -11.72 5.75 1.69
N GLN A 80 -12.24 5.24 2.81
CA GLN A 80 -13.17 5.99 3.66
C GLN A 80 -12.52 6.56 4.92
N TYR A 81 -11.58 7.50 4.79
CA TYR A 81 -11.32 8.54 5.80
C TYR A 81 -10.62 9.74 5.18
#